data_AF-A0A4E9E3C4-F1
#
_entry.id   AF-A0A4E9E3C4-F1
#
_cell.length_a   1.000
_cell.length_b   1.000
_cell.length_c   1.000
_cell.angle_alpha   90.00
_cell.angle_beta   90.00
_cell.angle_gamma   90.00
#
_symmetry.space_group_name_H-M   'P 1'
#
loop_
_entity.id
_entity.type
_entity.pdbx_description
1 polymer ?
#
loop_
_entity_poly.entity_id
_entity_poly.type
_entity_poly.pdbx_seq_one_letter_code
_entity_poly.pdbx_strand_id
1 'polypeptide(L)'
;MTTLYQQSIPVLVKYLKNLSFLLQKGATFCEKKSLKHEEMLSYRLISDMRGQVPSPHLPYQVQSCSNTAKFLVSRFDAPNIPTFEDNEETFEHLQDRIAKTIEVLENVDPDVINGKEDVEIIMETKFGNYRFTGQRYISEYAIPNFHFHLTSAYCIMRTQGVPLGAFDYLKDVFEKTPDVDSSQAVRTAHVQNLMDRLRSKSPIYNFIMAEAQLIESSQGVVTTRMTLNENHLNSSGNLHGAVSATIIDFVTGLAIASWDLRETTGASVDMHISYVSTARLGDMVEIVSTADKVGGSVAFSSIKIFKVEADGTLKLVTHGQHTKYVKNSQPKASLA
;
A
#
# COMPACT_ATOMS: atom_id res chain seq x y z
N MET A 1 19.78 -10.97 -14.69
CA MET A 1 20.40 -11.71 -13.57
C MET A 1 20.25 -10.85 -12.32
N THR A 2 19.86 -11.42 -11.20
CA THR A 2 19.76 -10.68 -9.93
C THR A 2 21.16 -10.42 -9.39
N THR A 3 21.47 -9.18 -9.02
CA THR A 3 22.81 -8.81 -8.53
C THR A 3 23.02 -9.18 -7.07
N LEU A 4 24.26 -9.31 -6.59
CA LEU A 4 24.55 -9.56 -5.17
C LEU A 4 23.92 -8.49 -4.26
N TYR A 5 23.95 -7.22 -4.68
CA TYR A 5 23.29 -6.14 -3.96
C TYR A 5 21.79 -6.40 -3.81
N GLN A 6 21.09 -6.69 -4.92
CA GLN A 6 19.64 -6.94 -4.92
C GLN A 6 19.24 -8.13 -4.04
N GLN A 7 20.07 -9.16 -3.96
CA GLN A 7 19.83 -10.35 -3.15
C GLN A 7 20.12 -10.15 -1.65
N SER A 8 20.82 -9.07 -1.28
CA SER A 8 21.31 -8.86 0.09
C SER A 8 20.76 -7.60 0.74
N ILE A 9 21.19 -6.41 0.30
CA ILE A 9 20.97 -5.14 1.02
C ILE A 9 19.48 -4.81 1.18
N PRO A 10 18.64 -4.80 0.12
CA PRO A 10 17.21 -4.55 0.27
C PRO A 10 16.50 -5.61 1.11
N VAL A 11 16.97 -6.87 1.05
CA VAL A 11 16.41 -7.99 1.83
C VAL A 11 16.67 -7.79 3.32
N LEU A 12 17.91 -7.46 3.71
CA LEU A 12 18.28 -7.20 5.09
C LEU A 12 17.57 -5.96 5.65
N VAL A 13 17.47 -4.88 4.87
CA VAL A 13 16.72 -3.68 5.25
C VAL A 13 15.25 -4.00 5.51
N LYS A 14 14.60 -4.76 4.62
CA LYS A 14 13.21 -5.21 4.80
C LYS A 14 13.03 -5.96 6.13
N TYR A 15 13.87 -6.96 6.38
CA TYR A 15 13.71 -7.78 7.58
C TYR A 15 14.17 -7.10 8.88
N LEU A 16 15.04 -6.09 8.81
CA LEU A 16 15.31 -5.18 9.93
C LEU A 16 14.09 -4.32 10.27
N LYS A 17 13.37 -3.80 9.25
CA LYS A 17 12.09 -3.09 9.45
C LYS A 17 11.04 -4.03 10.08
N ASN A 18 11.00 -5.30 9.66
CA ASN A 18 10.13 -6.30 10.29
C ASN A 18 10.54 -6.58 11.74
N LEU A 19 11.84 -6.71 12.04
CA LEU A 19 12.32 -6.88 13.42
C LEU A 19 11.92 -5.70 14.32
N SER A 20 12.08 -4.47 13.84
CA SER A 20 11.63 -3.25 14.52
C SER A 20 10.13 -3.32 14.86
N PHE A 21 9.30 -3.75 13.90
CA PHE A 21 7.87 -3.97 14.12
C PHE A 21 7.58 -5.05 15.18
N LEU A 22 8.32 -6.18 15.17
CA LEU A 22 8.18 -7.22 16.19
C LEU A 22 8.53 -6.71 17.59
N LEU A 23 9.62 -5.95 17.73
CA LEU A 23 10.03 -5.33 18.99
C LEU A 23 8.99 -4.34 19.50
N GLN A 24 8.37 -3.54 18.62
CA GLN A 24 7.28 -2.64 18.99
C GLN A 24 6.09 -3.41 19.56
N LYS A 25 5.71 -4.53 18.94
CA LYS A 25 4.66 -5.42 19.49
C LYS A 25 5.06 -6.01 20.84
N GLY A 26 6.34 -6.33 21.04
CA GLY A 26 6.91 -6.78 22.31
C GLY A 26 6.75 -5.73 23.42
N ALA A 27 7.24 -4.50 23.20
CA ALA A 27 7.13 -3.40 24.14
C ALA A 27 5.66 -3.10 24.51
N THR A 28 4.77 -2.95 23.52
CA THR A 28 3.33 -2.74 23.75
C THR A 28 2.67 -3.90 24.50
N PHE A 29 3.14 -5.13 24.31
CA PHE A 29 2.64 -6.28 25.08
C PHE A 29 3.06 -6.19 26.55
N CYS A 30 4.31 -5.83 26.84
CA CYS A 30 4.78 -5.61 28.20
C CYS A 30 3.94 -4.57 28.93
N GLU A 31 3.71 -3.42 28.30
CA GLU A 31 2.86 -2.34 28.84
C GLU A 31 1.44 -2.85 29.17
N LYS A 32 0.80 -3.55 28.23
CA LYS A 32 -0.58 -4.07 28.40
C LYS A 32 -0.71 -5.15 29.47
N LYS A 33 0.37 -5.89 29.74
CA LYS A 33 0.39 -6.98 30.72
C LYS A 33 1.07 -6.60 32.03
N SER A 34 1.50 -5.34 32.17
CA SER A 34 2.30 -4.86 33.29
C SER A 34 3.55 -5.73 33.55
N LEU A 35 4.13 -6.30 32.49
CA LEU A 35 5.40 -7.04 32.55
C LEU A 35 6.55 -6.06 32.47
N LYS A 36 7.60 -6.27 33.25
CA LYS A 36 8.82 -5.47 33.16
C LYS A 36 9.52 -5.74 31.82
N HIS A 37 9.98 -4.68 31.15
CA HIS A 37 10.72 -4.82 29.88
C HIS A 37 11.96 -5.69 30.06
N GLU A 38 12.65 -5.52 31.19
CA GLU A 38 13.83 -6.29 31.60
C GLU A 38 13.59 -7.81 31.60
N GLU A 39 12.41 -8.27 32.06
CA GLU A 39 12.06 -9.69 32.07
C GLU A 39 12.00 -10.25 30.65
N MET A 40 11.41 -9.48 29.71
CA MET A 40 11.34 -9.88 28.31
C MET A 40 12.72 -9.86 27.65
N LEU A 41 13.52 -8.82 27.92
CA LEU A 41 14.84 -8.65 27.33
C LEU A 41 15.84 -9.71 27.82
N SER A 42 15.71 -10.12 29.09
CA SER A 42 16.54 -11.14 29.75
C SER A 42 16.08 -12.60 29.54
N TYR A 43 15.00 -12.83 28.82
CA TYR A 43 14.52 -14.19 28.58
C TYR A 43 15.36 -14.94 27.55
N ARG A 44 15.68 -16.20 27.86
CA ARG A 44 16.37 -17.15 26.97
C ARG A 44 15.50 -18.37 26.66
N LEU A 45 15.61 -18.89 25.44
CA LEU A 45 14.89 -20.10 25.01
C LEU A 45 15.43 -21.37 25.68
N ILE A 46 16.73 -21.41 25.97
CA ILE A 46 17.41 -22.53 26.61
C ILE A 46 18.56 -22.01 27.47
N SER A 47 18.99 -22.80 28.46
CA SER A 47 19.94 -22.38 29.50
C SER A 47 21.30 -21.95 28.98
N ASP A 48 21.79 -22.56 27.90
CA ASP A 48 23.08 -22.28 27.28
C ASP A 48 22.99 -21.30 26.09
N MET A 49 21.79 -20.76 25.83
CA MET A 49 21.61 -19.76 24.78
C MET A 49 22.48 -18.55 25.06
N ARG A 50 23.37 -18.24 24.12
CA ARG A 50 24.32 -17.14 24.25
C ARG A 50 23.59 -15.82 24.51
N GLY A 51 24.07 -15.12 25.53
CA GLY A 51 23.78 -13.73 25.86
C GLY A 51 25.06 -13.13 26.44
N GLN A 52 25.14 -11.82 26.55
CA GLN A 52 26.28 -11.14 27.17
C GLN A 52 25.79 -10.18 28.26
N VAL A 53 26.69 -9.69 29.09
CA VAL A 53 26.38 -8.58 30.00
C VAL A 53 27.15 -7.37 29.45
N PRO A 54 26.51 -6.20 29.27
CA PRO A 54 25.16 -5.82 29.70
C PRO A 54 24.03 -6.23 28.74
N SER A 55 24.32 -6.99 27.67
CA SER A 55 23.38 -7.28 26.57
C SER A 55 22.67 -8.65 26.70
N PRO A 56 21.51 -8.71 27.38
CA PRO A 56 20.82 -9.97 27.61
C PRO A 56 20.33 -10.61 26.30
N HIS A 57 19.69 -11.77 26.42
CA HIS A 57 19.47 -12.69 25.32
C HIS A 57 18.67 -12.12 24.14
N LEU A 58 17.64 -11.29 24.35
CA LEU A 58 16.91 -10.63 23.25
C LEU A 58 17.75 -9.52 22.60
N PRO A 59 18.35 -8.55 23.34
CA PRO A 59 19.33 -7.63 22.79
C PRO A 59 20.42 -8.30 21.96
N TYR A 60 20.98 -9.41 22.42
CA TYR A 60 22.00 -10.17 21.68
C TYR A 60 21.52 -10.65 20.31
N GLN A 61 20.25 -11.05 20.17
CA GLN A 61 19.70 -11.43 18.86
C GLN A 61 19.59 -10.23 17.92
N VAL A 62 19.12 -9.08 18.42
CA VAL A 62 18.99 -7.84 17.63
C VAL A 62 20.37 -7.31 17.23
N GLN A 63 21.31 -7.30 18.17
CA GLN A 63 22.72 -7.01 17.97
C GLN A 63 23.32 -7.86 16.86
N SER A 64 23.09 -9.16 16.91
CA SER A 64 23.62 -10.10 15.92
C SER A 64 23.01 -9.89 14.54
N CYS A 65 21.72 -9.54 14.43
CA CYS A 65 21.11 -9.13 13.17
C CYS A 65 21.79 -7.88 12.59
N SER A 66 21.94 -6.84 13.42
CA SER A 66 22.59 -5.58 13.04
C SER A 66 24.05 -5.79 12.62
N ASN A 67 24.83 -6.49 13.45
CA ASN A 67 26.25 -6.78 13.20
C ASN A 67 26.43 -7.64 11.95
N THR A 68 25.57 -8.64 11.72
CA THR A 68 25.62 -9.44 10.48
C THR A 68 25.43 -8.56 9.24
N ALA A 69 24.46 -7.64 9.27
CA ALA A 69 24.22 -6.73 8.15
C ALA A 69 25.37 -5.73 7.92
N LYS A 70 25.91 -5.15 8.99
CA LYS A 70 27.06 -4.23 8.91
C LYS A 70 28.35 -4.91 8.47
N PHE A 71 28.63 -6.10 9.02
CA PHE A 71 29.82 -6.85 8.64
C PHE A 71 29.72 -7.40 7.23
N LEU A 72 28.50 -7.61 6.69
CA LEU A 72 28.34 -7.89 5.27
C LEU A 72 28.99 -6.78 4.45
N VAL A 73 28.52 -5.54 4.59
CA VAL A 73 29.02 -4.44 3.77
C VAL A 73 30.49 -4.09 4.06
N SER A 74 30.91 -4.17 5.33
CA SER A 74 32.31 -3.95 5.71
C SER A 74 33.26 -4.95 5.08
N ARG A 75 32.86 -6.22 4.90
CA ARG A 75 33.72 -7.25 4.27
C ARG A 75 33.83 -7.12 2.76
N PHE A 76 32.94 -6.34 2.13
CA PHE A 76 33.08 -5.93 0.73
C PHE A 76 33.79 -4.57 0.57
N ASP A 77 34.47 -4.12 1.62
CA ASP A 77 35.23 -2.86 1.69
C ASP A 77 34.36 -1.60 1.52
N ALA A 78 33.10 -1.64 1.98
CA ALA A 78 32.28 -0.43 2.06
C ALA A 78 32.98 0.61 2.97
N PRO A 79 33.14 1.87 2.52
CA PRO A 79 33.80 2.90 3.32
C PRO A 79 32.93 3.35 4.49
N ASN A 80 33.57 3.87 5.54
CA ASN A 80 32.93 4.61 6.65
C ASN A 80 31.85 3.83 7.43
N ILE A 81 31.96 2.50 7.54
CA ILE A 81 31.02 1.71 8.36
C ILE A 81 31.29 1.99 9.85
N PRO A 82 30.34 2.60 10.60
CA PRO A 82 30.57 2.95 11.99
C PRO A 82 30.67 1.70 12.88
N THR A 83 31.36 1.79 14.02
CA THR A 83 31.27 0.78 15.09
C THR A 83 30.09 1.09 15.99
N PHE A 84 29.30 0.07 16.37
CA PHE A 84 28.24 0.20 17.38
C PHE A 84 28.66 -0.58 18.61
N GLU A 85 28.59 0.05 19.78
CA GLU A 85 28.81 -0.64 21.05
C GLU A 85 27.58 -1.51 21.37
N ASP A 86 27.81 -2.71 21.89
CA ASP A 86 26.73 -3.65 22.27
C ASP A 86 26.27 -3.38 23.71
N ASN A 87 25.66 -2.22 23.94
CA ASN A 87 25.23 -1.69 25.25
C ASN A 87 23.72 -1.36 25.33
N GLU A 88 22.89 -1.94 24.46
CA GLU A 88 21.45 -1.72 24.48
C GLU A 88 20.75 -2.46 25.64
N GLU A 89 20.05 -1.70 26.47
CA GLU A 89 19.36 -2.20 27.68
C GLU A 89 17.84 -2.06 27.62
N THR A 90 17.31 -1.29 26.65
CA THR A 90 15.87 -1.01 26.52
C THR A 90 15.36 -1.30 25.12
N PHE A 91 14.03 -1.41 24.94
CA PHE A 91 13.44 -1.54 23.61
C PHE A 91 13.77 -0.33 22.73
N GLU A 92 13.81 0.87 23.29
CA GLU A 92 14.17 2.11 22.60
C GLU A 92 15.61 2.05 22.07
N HIS A 93 16.57 1.60 22.88
CA HIS A 93 17.95 1.43 22.42
C HIS A 93 18.05 0.43 21.26
N LEU A 94 17.27 -0.66 21.30
CA LEU A 94 17.20 -1.64 20.22
C LEU A 94 16.55 -1.08 18.94
N GLN A 95 15.53 -0.23 19.07
CA GLN A 95 14.95 0.47 17.92
C GLN A 95 15.98 1.40 17.27
N ASP A 96 16.72 2.16 18.08
CA ASP A 96 17.77 3.06 17.60
C ASP A 96 18.91 2.31 16.88
N ARG A 97 19.34 1.17 17.43
CA ARG A 97 20.31 0.26 16.81
C ARG A 97 19.84 -0.19 15.42
N ILE A 98 18.57 -0.59 15.29
CA ILE A 98 18.00 -1.03 14.02
C ILE A 98 17.93 0.13 13.03
N ALA A 99 17.44 1.30 13.45
CA ALA A 99 17.34 2.48 12.60
C ALA A 99 18.70 2.91 12.04
N LYS A 100 19.72 3.03 12.89
CA LYS A 100 21.11 3.34 12.49
C LYS A 100 21.68 2.27 11.55
N THR A 101 21.32 1.00 11.74
CA THR A 101 21.76 -0.07 10.83
C THR A 101 21.12 0.07 9.45
N ILE A 102 19.82 0.35 9.39
CA ILE A 102 19.10 0.59 8.14
C ILE A 102 19.72 1.77 7.40
N GLU A 103 20.01 2.87 8.09
CA GLU A 103 20.65 4.04 7.50
C GLU A 103 22.02 3.72 6.88
N VAL A 104 22.85 2.92 7.58
CA VAL A 104 24.12 2.45 7.01
C VAL A 104 23.90 1.67 5.72
N LEU A 105 22.93 0.75 5.71
CA LEU A 105 22.66 -0.11 4.54
C LEU A 105 22.06 0.65 3.36
N GLU A 106 21.15 1.59 3.61
CA GLU A 106 20.49 2.39 2.56
C GLU A 106 21.46 3.36 1.88
N ASN A 107 22.60 3.69 2.50
CA ASN A 107 23.66 4.53 1.95
C ASN A 107 24.78 3.74 1.23
N VAL A 108 24.70 2.41 1.15
CA VAL A 108 25.73 1.59 0.48
C VAL A 108 25.55 1.69 -1.04
N ASP A 109 26.61 2.12 -1.71
CA ASP A 109 26.68 2.09 -3.17
C ASP A 109 26.62 0.63 -3.68
N PRO A 110 25.67 0.28 -4.57
CA PRO A 110 25.59 -1.06 -5.15
C PRO A 110 26.89 -1.59 -5.77
N ASP A 111 27.74 -0.71 -6.31
CA ASP A 111 29.01 -1.09 -6.95
C ASP A 111 30.06 -1.61 -5.96
N VAL A 112 29.85 -1.38 -4.66
CA VAL A 112 30.69 -1.97 -3.59
C VAL A 112 30.55 -3.50 -3.57
N ILE A 113 29.41 -4.05 -3.98
CA ILE A 113 29.11 -5.49 -3.84
C ILE A 113 28.91 -6.16 -5.21
N ASN A 114 28.35 -5.46 -6.18
CA ASN A 114 28.06 -6.03 -7.50
C ASN A 114 29.35 -6.40 -8.24
N GLY A 115 29.35 -7.54 -8.94
CA GLY A 115 30.51 -8.02 -9.70
C GLY A 115 31.62 -8.63 -8.83
N LYS A 116 31.38 -8.79 -7.52
CA LYS A 116 32.32 -9.38 -6.55
C LYS A 116 31.91 -10.79 -6.12
N GLU A 117 31.25 -11.55 -6.98
CA GLU A 117 30.80 -12.92 -6.71
C GLU A 117 31.95 -13.85 -6.30
N ASP A 118 33.10 -13.71 -6.96
CA ASP A 118 34.28 -14.56 -6.77
C ASP A 118 35.38 -13.92 -5.91
N VAL A 119 35.15 -12.72 -5.36
CA VAL A 119 36.13 -12.07 -4.49
C VAL A 119 36.35 -12.91 -3.23
N GLU A 120 37.59 -12.99 -2.77
CA GLU A 120 37.90 -13.67 -1.53
C GLU A 120 37.45 -12.84 -0.32
N ILE A 121 36.65 -13.46 0.55
CA ILE A 121 36.24 -12.90 1.83
C ILE A 121 36.85 -13.75 2.95
N ILE A 122 37.64 -13.11 3.81
CA ILE A 122 38.19 -13.74 5.02
C ILE A 122 37.48 -13.20 6.25
N MET A 123 36.84 -14.11 6.99
CA MET A 123 36.25 -13.81 8.29
C MET A 123 37.19 -14.26 9.40
N GLU A 124 37.86 -13.30 10.03
CA GLU A 124 38.73 -13.55 11.18
C GLU A 124 37.92 -13.66 12.47
N THR A 125 38.17 -14.72 13.24
CA THR A 125 37.48 -14.96 14.51
C THR A 125 38.47 -15.48 15.56
N LYS A 126 38.05 -15.50 16.83
CA LYS A 126 38.85 -16.09 17.91
C LYS A 126 39.10 -17.60 17.76
N PHE A 127 38.35 -18.27 16.88
CA PHE A 127 38.47 -19.71 16.62
C PHE A 127 39.24 -20.01 15.33
N GLY A 128 39.82 -18.99 14.69
CA GLY A 128 40.51 -19.08 13.42
C GLY A 128 39.83 -18.30 12.30
N ASN A 129 40.42 -18.39 11.10
CA ASN A 129 40.00 -17.65 9.92
C ASN A 129 39.16 -18.56 9.01
N TYR A 130 38.00 -18.07 8.58
CA TYR A 130 37.10 -18.77 7.66
C TYR A 130 37.10 -18.07 6.30
N ARG A 131 37.22 -18.84 5.21
CA ARG A 131 37.33 -18.34 3.83
C ARG A 131 36.05 -18.59 3.05
N PHE A 132 35.64 -17.61 2.25
CA PHE A 132 34.49 -17.66 1.36
C PHE A 132 34.81 -16.95 0.03
N THR A 133 34.00 -17.21 -0.99
CA THR A 133 33.80 -16.24 -2.07
C THR A 133 32.72 -15.24 -1.67
N GLY A 134 32.63 -14.08 -2.33
CA GLY A 134 31.60 -13.07 -2.06
C GLY A 134 30.17 -13.64 -2.11
N GLN A 135 29.84 -14.40 -3.17
CA GLN A 135 28.55 -15.07 -3.30
C GLN A 135 28.27 -16.02 -2.13
N ARG A 136 29.23 -16.92 -1.81
CA ARG A 136 29.06 -17.90 -0.74
C ARG A 136 28.94 -17.25 0.63
N TYR A 137 29.71 -16.19 0.89
CA TYR A 137 29.63 -15.44 2.13
C TYR A 137 28.22 -14.86 2.35
N ILE A 138 27.61 -14.28 1.30
CA ILE A 138 26.24 -13.75 1.39
C ILE A 138 25.21 -14.87 1.56
N SER A 139 25.20 -15.87 0.67
CA SER A 139 24.12 -16.86 0.61
C SER A 139 24.23 -17.98 1.63
N GLU A 140 25.43 -18.39 2.03
CA GLU A 140 25.65 -19.51 2.96
C GLU A 140 25.91 -19.07 4.40
N TYR A 141 26.35 -17.82 4.63
CA TYR A 141 26.64 -17.32 5.97
C TYR A 141 25.77 -16.12 6.36
N ALA A 142 25.89 -14.97 5.68
CA ALA A 142 25.30 -13.73 6.16
C ALA A 142 23.77 -13.77 6.22
N ILE A 143 23.10 -14.20 5.14
CA ILE A 143 21.63 -14.31 5.10
C ILE A 143 21.13 -15.38 6.11
N PRO A 144 21.65 -16.62 6.11
CA PRO A 144 21.23 -17.61 7.10
C PRO A 144 21.46 -17.18 8.56
N ASN A 145 22.62 -16.58 8.86
CA ASN A 145 22.95 -16.12 10.21
C ASN A 145 22.01 -14.99 10.67
N PHE A 146 21.73 -14.03 9.78
CA PHE A 146 20.76 -12.96 10.05
C PHE A 146 19.38 -13.53 10.40
N HIS A 147 18.85 -14.44 9.57
CA HIS A 147 17.54 -15.04 9.80
C HIS A 147 17.49 -15.95 11.02
N PHE A 148 18.59 -16.62 11.38
CA PHE A 148 18.71 -17.39 12.61
C PHE A 148 18.46 -16.50 13.84
N HIS A 149 19.13 -15.35 13.90
CA HIS A 149 18.98 -14.41 15.01
C HIS A 149 17.61 -13.70 15.01
N LEU A 150 17.11 -13.29 13.84
CA LEU A 150 15.77 -12.71 13.71
C LEU A 150 14.69 -13.68 14.20
N THR A 151 14.77 -14.95 13.79
CA THR A 151 13.84 -16.00 14.21
C THR A 151 13.96 -16.27 15.70
N SER A 152 15.18 -16.23 16.25
CA SER A 152 15.41 -16.39 17.69
C SER A 152 14.78 -15.25 18.51
N ALA A 153 14.88 -14.00 18.04
CA ALA A 153 14.20 -12.84 18.64
C ALA A 153 12.68 -12.99 18.59
N TYR A 154 12.13 -13.41 17.45
CA TYR A 154 10.71 -13.76 17.31
C TYR A 154 10.30 -14.84 18.31
N CYS A 155 11.05 -15.93 18.44
CA CYS A 155 10.76 -17.02 19.35
C CYS A 155 10.82 -16.58 20.83
N ILE A 156 11.81 -15.79 21.23
CA ILE A 156 11.91 -15.26 22.60
C ILE A 156 10.63 -14.47 22.97
N MET A 157 10.19 -13.56 22.10
CA MET A 157 8.98 -12.79 22.34
C MET A 157 7.72 -13.66 22.28
N ARG A 158 7.65 -14.59 21.32
CA ARG A 158 6.49 -15.46 21.14
C ARG A 158 6.27 -16.41 22.32
N THR A 159 7.35 -17.00 22.85
CA THR A 159 7.30 -17.88 24.03
C THR A 159 6.80 -17.15 25.27
N GLN A 160 7.08 -15.86 25.38
CA GLN A 160 6.60 -15.00 26.47
C GLN A 160 5.17 -14.47 26.26
N GLY A 161 4.47 -14.94 25.22
CA GLY A 161 3.06 -14.66 25.00
C GLY A 161 2.75 -13.47 24.11
N VAL A 162 3.76 -12.81 23.52
CA VAL A 162 3.52 -11.74 22.54
C VAL A 162 2.71 -12.32 21.36
N PRO A 163 1.63 -11.66 20.90
CA PRO A 163 0.76 -12.16 19.84
C PRO A 163 1.39 -11.97 18.45
N LEU A 164 2.52 -12.64 18.22
CA LEU A 164 3.25 -12.69 16.95
C LEU A 164 2.85 -13.91 16.12
N GLY A 165 2.80 -13.76 14.81
CA GLY A 165 2.60 -14.86 13.86
C GLY A 165 3.48 -14.76 12.61
N ALA A 166 3.37 -15.74 11.72
CA ALA A 166 4.16 -15.80 10.49
C ALA A 166 3.99 -14.55 9.59
N PHE A 167 2.78 -13.97 9.55
CA PHE A 167 2.52 -12.73 8.79
C PHE A 167 3.16 -11.49 9.41
N ASP A 168 3.46 -11.49 10.71
CA ASP A 168 4.24 -10.40 11.32
C ASP A 168 5.72 -10.53 10.94
N TYR A 169 6.24 -11.76 10.89
CA TYR A 169 7.62 -12.04 10.45
C TYR A 169 7.80 -11.72 8.96
N LEU A 170 6.86 -12.17 8.12
CA LEU A 170 6.81 -11.97 6.66
C LEU A 170 6.00 -10.72 6.28
N LYS A 171 6.00 -9.69 7.12
CA LYS A 171 5.25 -8.46 6.86
C LYS A 171 5.63 -7.90 5.49
N ASP A 172 4.62 -7.47 4.74
CA ASP A 172 4.73 -6.91 3.39
C ASP A 172 5.40 -7.86 2.36
N VAL A 173 5.29 -9.18 2.54
CA VAL A 173 5.69 -10.19 1.54
C VAL A 173 4.53 -10.58 0.63
N PHE A 174 3.32 -10.67 1.17
CA PHE A 174 2.16 -11.19 0.45
C PHE A 174 1.36 -10.06 -0.19
N GLU A 175 1.37 -10.03 -1.52
CA GLU A 175 0.45 -9.22 -2.32
C GLU A 175 -0.76 -10.06 -2.69
N LYS A 176 -1.96 -9.60 -2.34
CA LYS A 176 -3.19 -10.26 -2.77
C LYS A 176 -3.36 -10.02 -4.26
N THR A 177 -3.44 -11.10 -5.03
CA THR A 177 -3.94 -11.03 -6.40
C THR A 177 -5.42 -10.66 -6.38
N PRO A 178 -5.88 -9.70 -7.20
CA PRO A 178 -7.31 -9.47 -7.38
C PRO A 178 -7.97 -10.73 -7.94
N ASP A 179 -9.13 -11.12 -7.41
CA ASP A 179 -9.92 -12.27 -7.90
C ASP A 179 -10.51 -12.03 -9.31
N VAL A 180 -10.41 -10.80 -9.83
CA VAL A 180 -10.94 -10.37 -11.13
C VAL A 180 -9.88 -9.54 -11.84
N ASP A 181 -9.65 -9.79 -13.14
CA ASP A 181 -8.85 -8.90 -13.99
C ASP A 181 -9.50 -7.51 -13.97
N SER A 182 -8.81 -6.59 -13.32
CA SER A 182 -9.29 -5.24 -13.06
C SER A 182 -8.41 -4.19 -13.73
N SER A 183 -7.70 -4.62 -14.78
CA SER A 183 -6.93 -3.76 -15.68
C SER A 183 -7.78 -2.60 -16.22
N GLN A 184 -7.12 -1.51 -16.58
CA GLN A 184 -7.80 -0.30 -17.06
C GLN A 184 -8.64 -0.57 -18.32
N ALA A 185 -8.19 -1.48 -19.19
CA ALA A 185 -8.92 -1.90 -20.38
C ALA A 185 -10.24 -2.59 -20.03
N VAL A 186 -10.21 -3.59 -19.13
CA VAL A 186 -11.42 -4.29 -18.66
C VAL A 186 -12.37 -3.32 -17.95
N ARG A 187 -11.84 -2.43 -17.12
CA ARG A 187 -12.63 -1.42 -16.41
C ARG A 187 -13.34 -0.45 -17.36
N THR A 188 -12.63 0.04 -18.37
CA THR A 188 -13.21 0.94 -19.37
C THR A 188 -14.33 0.25 -20.15
N ALA A 189 -14.10 -1.00 -20.58
CA ALA A 189 -15.14 -1.80 -21.24
C ALA A 189 -16.35 -2.04 -20.32
N HIS A 190 -16.13 -2.35 -19.04
CA HIS A 190 -17.19 -2.56 -18.05
C HIS A 190 -18.03 -1.30 -17.84
N VAL A 191 -17.38 -0.14 -17.65
CA VAL A 191 -18.07 1.15 -17.46
C VAL A 191 -18.86 1.52 -18.72
N GLN A 192 -18.30 1.31 -19.91
CA GLN A 192 -19.00 1.55 -21.17
C GLN A 192 -20.25 0.66 -21.31
N ASN A 193 -20.12 -0.65 -21.07
CA ASN A 193 -21.25 -1.58 -21.11
C ASN A 193 -22.33 -1.22 -20.09
N LEU A 194 -21.95 -0.80 -18.88
CA LEU A 194 -22.89 -0.32 -17.87
C LEU A 194 -23.62 0.94 -18.33
N MET A 195 -22.90 1.92 -18.88
CA MET A 195 -23.44 3.15 -19.43
C MET A 195 -24.49 2.86 -20.51
N ASP A 196 -24.20 1.96 -21.44
CA ASP A 196 -25.12 1.55 -22.51
C ASP A 196 -26.36 0.85 -21.95
N ARG A 197 -26.16 -0.04 -20.97
CA ARG A 197 -27.26 -0.77 -20.32
C ARG A 197 -28.17 0.14 -19.48
N LEU A 198 -27.62 1.13 -18.79
CA LEU A 198 -28.41 2.09 -18.01
C LEU A 198 -29.28 2.95 -18.95
N ARG A 199 -28.72 3.43 -20.06
CA ARG A 199 -29.48 4.16 -21.08
C ARG A 199 -30.59 3.29 -21.67
N SER A 200 -30.30 2.05 -22.08
CA SER A 200 -31.31 1.19 -22.71
C SER A 200 -32.46 0.79 -21.77
N LYS A 201 -32.21 0.67 -20.47
CA LYS A 201 -33.23 0.26 -19.47
C LYS A 201 -34.06 1.40 -18.90
N SER A 202 -33.61 2.64 -19.02
CA SER A 202 -34.23 3.79 -18.36
C SER A 202 -34.58 4.86 -19.39
N PRO A 203 -35.88 5.09 -19.69
CA PRO A 203 -36.29 6.12 -20.62
C PRO A 203 -35.76 7.51 -20.27
N ILE A 204 -35.68 7.83 -18.96
CA ILE A 204 -35.16 9.13 -18.51
C ILE A 204 -33.65 9.25 -18.74
N TYR A 205 -32.88 8.18 -18.51
CA TYR A 205 -31.45 8.20 -18.82
C TYR A 205 -31.21 8.20 -20.33
N ASN A 206 -32.00 7.46 -21.11
CA ASN A 206 -31.91 7.51 -22.56
C ASN A 206 -32.17 8.92 -23.09
N PHE A 207 -33.19 9.58 -22.55
CA PHE A 207 -33.58 10.93 -22.97
C PHE A 207 -32.51 11.98 -22.59
N ILE A 208 -32.06 11.99 -21.33
CA ILE A 208 -31.13 13.01 -20.82
C ILE A 208 -29.67 12.71 -21.19
N MET A 209 -29.27 11.43 -21.24
CA MET A 209 -27.86 11.04 -21.43
C MET A 209 -27.59 10.44 -22.83
N ALA A 210 -28.48 10.66 -23.81
CA ALA A 210 -28.35 10.12 -25.16
C ALA A 210 -26.97 10.41 -25.78
N GLU A 211 -26.56 11.67 -25.73
CA GLU A 211 -25.31 12.16 -26.34
C GLU A 211 -24.08 12.02 -25.42
N ALA A 212 -24.24 11.45 -24.22
CA ALA A 212 -23.13 11.28 -23.30
C ALA A 212 -22.13 10.25 -23.84
N GLN A 213 -20.85 10.60 -23.78
CA GLN A 213 -19.71 9.78 -24.18
C GLN A 213 -18.79 9.58 -22.99
N LEU A 214 -18.32 8.34 -22.79
CA LEU A 214 -17.25 8.04 -21.86
C LEU A 214 -15.92 8.51 -22.46
N ILE A 215 -15.19 9.35 -21.73
CA ILE A 215 -13.88 9.87 -22.17
C ILE A 215 -12.76 9.04 -21.56
N GLU A 216 -12.83 8.80 -20.26
CA GLU A 216 -11.85 8.00 -19.53
C GLU A 216 -12.49 7.36 -18.30
N SER A 217 -11.89 6.25 -17.87
CA SER A 217 -12.20 5.63 -16.59
C SER A 217 -10.94 5.06 -15.95
N SER A 218 -10.86 5.15 -14.62
CA SER A 218 -9.88 4.47 -13.79
C SER A 218 -10.57 3.96 -12.52
N GLN A 219 -9.83 3.41 -11.56
CA GLN A 219 -10.45 2.86 -10.36
C GLN A 219 -11.13 3.97 -9.54
N GLY A 220 -12.47 3.96 -9.55
CA GLY A 220 -13.28 4.91 -8.81
C GLY A 220 -13.45 6.28 -9.46
N VAL A 221 -12.93 6.51 -10.68
CA VAL A 221 -13.03 7.81 -11.36
C VAL A 221 -13.53 7.61 -12.78
N VAL A 222 -14.53 8.39 -13.17
CA VAL A 222 -15.13 8.38 -14.51
C VAL A 222 -15.32 9.81 -15.00
N THR A 223 -14.90 10.05 -16.24
CA THR A 223 -15.11 11.32 -16.95
C THR A 223 -15.99 11.08 -18.16
N THR A 224 -17.08 11.83 -18.28
CA THR A 224 -17.97 11.82 -19.46
C THR A 224 -18.11 13.21 -20.05
N ARG A 225 -18.49 13.30 -21.33
CA ARG A 225 -18.83 14.55 -22.00
C ARG A 225 -20.15 14.44 -22.77
N MET A 226 -20.88 15.55 -22.85
CA MET A 226 -22.06 15.68 -23.72
C MET A 226 -22.30 17.14 -24.12
N THR A 227 -22.98 17.34 -25.23
CA THR A 227 -23.44 18.67 -25.65
C THR A 227 -24.85 18.92 -25.14
N LEU A 228 -25.13 20.14 -24.66
CA LEU A 228 -26.46 20.49 -24.18
C LEU A 228 -27.41 20.80 -25.35
N ASN A 229 -28.58 20.18 -25.38
CA ASN A 229 -29.66 20.44 -26.32
C ASN A 229 -30.88 21.04 -25.59
N GLU A 230 -31.95 21.32 -26.32
CA GLU A 230 -33.16 21.97 -25.81
C GLU A 230 -33.81 21.22 -24.64
N ASN A 231 -33.72 19.88 -24.64
CA ASN A 231 -34.29 19.03 -23.59
C ASN A 231 -33.53 19.12 -22.26
N HIS A 232 -32.34 19.72 -22.25
CA HIS A 232 -31.52 19.87 -21.05
C HIS A 232 -31.77 21.18 -20.30
N LEU A 233 -32.56 22.10 -20.85
CA LEU A 233 -32.65 23.48 -20.39
C LEU A 233 -33.92 23.75 -19.57
N ASN A 234 -33.86 24.76 -18.72
CA ASN A 234 -35.00 25.33 -18.01
C ASN A 234 -35.65 26.48 -18.81
N SER A 235 -36.72 27.05 -18.27
CA SER A 235 -37.45 28.18 -18.87
C SER A 235 -36.60 29.44 -19.09
N SER A 236 -35.45 29.55 -18.42
CA SER A 236 -34.48 30.64 -18.58
C SER A 236 -33.34 30.29 -19.55
N GLY A 237 -33.39 29.14 -20.23
CA GLY A 237 -32.39 28.71 -21.20
C GLY A 237 -31.07 28.20 -20.61
N ASN A 238 -31.03 27.89 -19.31
CA ASN A 238 -29.84 27.33 -18.64
C ASN A 238 -30.04 25.86 -18.31
N LEU A 239 -28.95 25.11 -18.10
CA LEU A 239 -28.97 23.72 -17.65
C LEU A 239 -29.93 23.52 -16.48
N HIS A 240 -30.92 22.65 -16.68
CA HIS A 240 -31.98 22.42 -15.71
C HIS A 240 -31.44 21.69 -14.46
N GLY A 241 -31.92 22.06 -13.27
CA GLY A 241 -31.53 21.42 -12.01
C GLY A 241 -31.83 19.92 -11.98
N ALA A 242 -33.03 19.52 -12.39
CA ALA A 242 -33.40 18.10 -12.57
C ALA A 242 -32.50 17.32 -13.55
N VAL A 243 -32.00 17.97 -14.60
CA VAL A 243 -31.04 17.37 -15.54
C VAL A 243 -29.69 17.17 -14.85
N SER A 244 -29.22 18.17 -14.09
CA SER A 244 -28.01 18.03 -13.26
C SER A 244 -28.14 16.89 -12.25
N ALA A 245 -29.28 16.77 -11.55
CA ALA A 245 -29.54 15.67 -10.61
C ALA A 245 -29.49 14.30 -11.31
N THR A 246 -30.02 14.21 -12.53
CA THR A 246 -29.98 12.98 -13.33
C THR A 246 -28.56 12.63 -13.76
N ILE A 247 -27.78 13.62 -14.23
CA ILE A 247 -26.36 13.45 -14.56
C ILE A 247 -25.59 12.93 -13.34
N ILE A 248 -25.83 13.52 -12.16
CA ILE A 248 -25.20 13.12 -10.91
C ILE A 248 -25.54 11.67 -10.58
N ASP A 249 -26.82 11.30 -10.60
CA ASP A 249 -27.26 9.93 -10.33
C ASP A 249 -26.60 8.90 -11.26
N PHE A 250 -26.56 9.24 -12.56
CA PHE A 250 -26.03 8.38 -13.61
C PHE A 250 -24.52 8.20 -13.49
N VAL A 251 -23.75 9.29 -13.50
CA VAL A 251 -22.27 9.23 -13.61
C VAL A 251 -21.62 8.82 -12.29
N THR A 252 -22.17 9.18 -11.13
CA THR A 252 -21.68 8.63 -9.84
C THR A 252 -21.88 7.12 -9.74
N GLY A 253 -22.95 6.59 -10.34
CA GLY A 253 -23.15 5.15 -10.47
C GLY A 253 -22.03 4.48 -11.28
N LEU A 254 -21.61 5.12 -12.38
CA LEU A 254 -20.48 4.64 -13.19
C LEU A 254 -19.16 4.66 -12.40
N ALA A 255 -18.89 5.74 -11.65
CA ALA A 255 -17.71 5.83 -10.80
C ALA A 255 -17.69 4.73 -9.72
N ILE A 256 -18.82 4.47 -9.08
CA ILE A 256 -18.99 3.35 -8.12
C ILE A 256 -18.72 2.00 -8.78
N ALA A 257 -19.27 1.77 -9.98
CA ALA A 257 -19.02 0.54 -10.73
C ALA A 257 -17.56 0.37 -11.15
N SER A 258 -16.88 1.47 -11.45
CA SER A 258 -15.47 1.49 -11.77
C SER A 258 -14.56 1.22 -10.56
N TRP A 259 -15.07 1.11 -9.33
CA TRP A 259 -14.22 0.84 -8.15
C TRP A 259 -13.73 -0.62 -8.11
N ASP A 260 -14.64 -1.55 -8.32
CA ASP A 260 -14.40 -3.00 -8.18
C ASP A 260 -15.09 -3.82 -9.27
N LEU A 261 -15.53 -3.20 -10.37
CA LEU A 261 -16.26 -3.87 -11.47
C LEU A 261 -17.61 -4.47 -11.05
N ARG A 262 -18.22 -3.94 -9.98
CA ARG A 262 -19.59 -4.32 -9.61
C ARG A 262 -20.57 -4.10 -10.76
N GLU A 263 -21.52 -5.02 -10.89
CA GLU A 263 -22.49 -4.98 -11.97
C GLU A 263 -23.59 -3.95 -11.72
N THR A 264 -23.86 -3.54 -10.49
CA THR A 264 -24.95 -2.60 -10.18
C THR A 264 -24.43 -1.39 -9.42
N THR A 265 -25.09 -0.25 -9.59
CA THR A 265 -24.67 1.03 -9.01
C THR A 265 -25.23 1.27 -7.61
N GLY A 266 -26.14 0.40 -7.15
CA GLY A 266 -26.93 0.63 -5.94
C GLY A 266 -28.07 1.63 -6.12
N ALA A 267 -28.78 1.88 -5.03
CA ALA A 267 -29.91 2.81 -4.96
C ALA A 267 -29.51 4.11 -4.23
N SER A 268 -30.00 5.25 -4.70
CA SER A 268 -29.74 6.55 -4.10
C SER A 268 -30.33 6.65 -2.69
N VAL A 269 -29.52 7.07 -1.72
CA VAL A 269 -29.92 7.30 -0.32
C VAL A 269 -30.06 8.78 -0.05
N ASP A 270 -29.08 9.56 -0.51
CA ASP A 270 -29.02 11.00 -0.31
C ASP A 270 -28.22 11.66 -1.44
N MET A 271 -28.64 12.86 -1.85
CA MET A 271 -27.93 13.64 -2.86
C MET A 271 -27.95 15.12 -2.49
N HIS A 272 -26.77 15.73 -2.47
CA HIS A 272 -26.59 17.16 -2.26
C HIS A 272 -26.03 17.80 -3.53
N ILE A 273 -26.66 18.88 -3.99
CA ILE A 273 -26.31 19.56 -5.26
C ILE A 273 -26.17 21.05 -5.02
N SER A 274 -25.10 21.64 -5.53
CA SER A 274 -24.86 23.08 -5.54
C SER A 274 -24.65 23.58 -6.96
N TYR A 275 -25.43 24.59 -7.34
CA TYR A 275 -25.38 25.24 -8.65
C TYR A 275 -24.52 26.50 -8.55
N VAL A 276 -23.36 26.50 -9.21
CA VAL A 276 -22.31 27.52 -9.07
C VAL A 276 -22.35 28.51 -10.23
N SER A 277 -22.59 28.04 -11.45
CA SER A 277 -22.69 28.90 -12.63
C SER A 277 -23.67 28.32 -13.66
N THR A 278 -23.63 28.81 -14.91
CA THR A 278 -24.59 28.45 -15.96
C THR A 278 -23.91 27.80 -17.15
N ALA A 279 -24.63 26.88 -17.79
CA ALA A 279 -24.36 26.36 -19.14
C ALA A 279 -25.66 26.44 -19.95
N ARG A 280 -25.56 26.66 -21.26
CA ARG A 280 -26.67 26.98 -22.16
C ARG A 280 -26.73 26.01 -23.34
N LEU A 281 -27.72 26.19 -24.21
CA LEU A 281 -27.85 25.45 -25.46
C LEU A 281 -26.53 25.42 -26.24
N GLY A 282 -26.12 24.23 -26.69
CA GLY A 282 -24.91 24.02 -27.48
C GLY A 282 -23.60 23.98 -26.67
N ASP A 283 -23.62 24.33 -25.38
CA ASP A 283 -22.42 24.20 -24.54
C ASP A 283 -22.06 22.72 -24.36
N MET A 284 -20.77 22.40 -24.48
CA MET A 284 -20.24 21.10 -24.08
C MET A 284 -20.01 21.09 -22.57
N VAL A 285 -20.49 20.04 -21.91
CA VAL A 285 -20.22 19.79 -20.50
C VAL A 285 -19.32 18.58 -20.32
N GLU A 286 -18.30 18.73 -19.47
CA GLU A 286 -17.47 17.65 -18.95
C GLU A 286 -17.88 17.32 -17.53
N ILE A 287 -18.10 16.04 -17.25
CA ILE A 287 -18.64 15.55 -16.00
C ILE A 287 -17.61 14.60 -15.40
N VAL A 288 -17.00 15.00 -14.29
CA VAL A 288 -15.97 14.23 -13.58
C VAL A 288 -16.57 13.74 -12.27
N SER A 289 -16.64 12.41 -12.10
CA SER A 289 -17.12 11.79 -10.86
C SER A 289 -16.07 10.90 -10.23
N THR A 290 -15.99 10.98 -8.90
CA THR A 290 -15.12 10.17 -8.06
C THR A 290 -15.97 9.41 -7.04
N ALA A 291 -15.79 8.10 -6.93
CA ALA A 291 -16.29 7.31 -5.82
C ALA A 291 -15.31 7.46 -4.65
N ASP A 292 -15.56 8.40 -3.75
CA ASP A 292 -14.65 8.72 -2.63
C ASP A 292 -14.42 7.53 -1.69
N LYS A 293 -15.45 6.68 -1.53
CA LYS A 293 -15.37 5.43 -0.78
C LYS A 293 -16.46 4.47 -1.20
N VAL A 294 -16.10 3.21 -1.40
CA VAL A 294 -17.06 2.14 -1.68
C VAL A 294 -16.96 1.05 -0.61
N GLY A 295 -17.94 1.02 0.30
CA GLY A 295 -18.02 0.04 1.38
C GLY A 295 -18.89 -1.17 1.06
N GLY A 296 -19.10 -2.03 2.05
CA GLY A 296 -19.95 -3.23 1.92
C GLY A 296 -21.44 -2.94 1.75
N SER A 297 -21.94 -1.83 2.32
CA SER A 297 -23.37 -1.47 2.26
C SER A 297 -23.63 -0.08 1.68
N VAL A 298 -22.67 0.84 1.74
CA VAL A 298 -22.83 2.25 1.34
C VAL A 298 -21.62 2.70 0.53
N ALA A 299 -21.85 3.50 -0.50
CA ALA A 299 -20.84 4.21 -1.27
C ALA A 299 -21.09 5.72 -1.19
N PHE A 300 -19.99 6.48 -1.13
CA PHE A 300 -19.98 7.94 -1.15
C PHE A 300 -19.27 8.37 -2.43
N SER A 301 -19.82 9.36 -3.11
CA SER A 301 -19.26 9.88 -4.36
C SER A 301 -19.38 11.39 -4.44
N SER A 302 -18.40 11.99 -5.09
CA SER A 302 -18.35 13.40 -5.45
C SER A 302 -18.39 13.54 -6.97
N ILE A 303 -18.92 14.66 -7.44
CA ILE A 303 -19.05 14.93 -8.87
C ILE A 303 -19.02 16.42 -9.16
N LYS A 304 -18.43 16.77 -10.29
CA LYS A 304 -18.42 18.13 -10.83
C LYS A 304 -18.84 18.10 -12.30
N ILE A 305 -19.71 19.02 -12.66
CA ILE A 305 -20.13 19.31 -14.04
C ILE A 305 -19.49 20.64 -14.42
N PHE A 306 -18.63 20.60 -15.43
CA PHE A 306 -17.96 21.76 -15.98
C PHE A 306 -18.53 22.09 -17.35
N LYS A 307 -18.65 23.36 -17.67
CA LYS A 307 -18.70 23.83 -19.05
C LYS A 307 -17.28 23.82 -19.60
N VAL A 308 -17.09 23.28 -20.79
CA VAL A 308 -15.85 23.40 -21.55
C VAL A 308 -15.90 24.70 -22.34
N GLU A 309 -15.03 25.65 -22.00
CA GLU A 309 -14.91 26.93 -22.71
C GLU A 309 -14.16 26.75 -24.03
N ALA A 310 -14.23 27.74 -24.92
CA ALA A 310 -13.65 27.66 -26.26
C ALA A 310 -12.11 27.47 -26.27
N ASP A 311 -11.43 27.92 -25.21
CA ASP A 311 -9.99 27.75 -24.99
C ASP A 311 -9.64 26.41 -24.31
N GLY A 312 -10.63 25.55 -24.05
CA GLY A 312 -10.49 24.28 -23.36
C GLY A 312 -10.50 24.37 -21.85
N THR A 313 -10.64 25.57 -21.27
CA THR A 313 -10.72 25.72 -19.81
C THR A 313 -12.06 25.19 -19.27
N LEU A 314 -12.03 24.68 -18.04
CA LEU A 314 -13.19 24.08 -17.40
C LEU A 314 -13.80 25.05 -16.40
N LYS A 315 -15.02 25.51 -16.67
CA LYS A 315 -15.77 26.39 -15.78
C LYS A 315 -16.80 25.58 -15.00
N LEU A 316 -16.69 25.59 -13.67
CA LEU A 316 -17.59 24.82 -12.81
C LEU A 316 -19.04 25.34 -12.91
N VAL A 317 -19.96 24.46 -13.28
CA VAL A 317 -21.41 24.76 -13.39
C VAL A 317 -22.15 24.22 -12.18
N THR A 318 -21.94 22.94 -11.86
CA THR A 318 -22.59 22.25 -10.75
C THR A 318 -21.57 21.36 -10.05
N HIS A 319 -21.65 21.25 -8.73
CA HIS A 319 -21.00 20.15 -8.01
C HIS A 319 -21.98 19.47 -7.08
N GLY A 320 -21.71 18.21 -6.74
CA GLY A 320 -22.58 17.45 -5.87
C GLY A 320 -21.87 16.34 -5.12
N GLN A 321 -22.59 15.81 -4.15
CA GLN A 321 -22.27 14.60 -3.42
C GLN A 321 -23.45 13.63 -3.54
N HIS A 322 -23.16 12.35 -3.62
CA HIS A 322 -24.16 11.30 -3.75
C HIS A 322 -23.79 10.12 -2.86
N THR A 323 -24.72 9.74 -1.98
CA THR A 323 -24.64 8.53 -1.18
C THR A 323 -25.56 7.47 -1.78
N LYS A 324 -25.02 6.29 -2.12
CA LYS A 324 -25.80 5.14 -2.59
C LYS A 324 -25.71 3.97 -1.63
N TYR A 325 -26.83 3.26 -1.45
CA TYR A 325 -26.88 1.95 -0.82
C TYR A 325 -26.48 0.89 -1.85
N VAL A 326 -25.40 0.17 -1.56
CA VAL A 326 -24.71 -0.72 -2.51
C VAL A 326 -24.54 -2.15 -2.00
N LYS A 327 -25.25 -2.54 -0.95
CA LYS A 327 -25.20 -3.93 -0.47
C LYS A 327 -25.63 -4.89 -1.58
N ASN A 328 -24.93 -6.02 -1.70
CA ASN A 328 -25.15 -7.05 -2.74
C ASN A 328 -24.93 -6.57 -4.18
N SER A 329 -24.30 -5.40 -4.39
CA SER A 329 -23.93 -4.94 -5.73
C SER A 329 -22.59 -5.49 -6.21
N GLN A 330 -21.73 -5.92 -5.28
CA GLN A 330 -20.37 -6.40 -5.51
C GLN A 330 -20.30 -7.46 -6.63
N PRO A 331 -19.17 -7.56 -7.36
CA PRO A 331 -18.97 -8.65 -8.31
C PRO A 331 -19.25 -9.97 -7.62
N LYS A 332 -20.02 -10.84 -8.27
CA LYS A 332 -20.16 -12.21 -7.78
C LYS A 332 -18.78 -12.84 -7.87
N ALA A 333 -18.25 -13.32 -6.74
CA ALA A 333 -17.05 -14.14 -6.76
C ALA A 333 -17.28 -15.27 -7.76
N SER A 334 -16.37 -15.46 -8.71
CA SER A 334 -16.33 -16.71 -9.46
C SER A 334 -16.21 -17.82 -8.42
N LEU A 335 -17.23 -18.67 -8.32
CA LEU A 335 -17.14 -19.90 -7.54
C LEU A 335 -15.97 -20.68 -8.16
N ALA A 336 -14.82 -20.65 -7.49
CA ALA A 336 -13.69 -21.50 -7.78
C ALA A 336 -13.96 -22.90 -7.24
#